data_AF-D6U0H2-F1
#
_entry.id   AF-D6U0H2-F1
#
_cell.length_a   1.000
_cell.length_b   1.000
_cell.length_c   1.000
_cell.angle_alpha   90.00
_cell.angle_beta   90.00
_cell.angle_gamma   90.00
#
_symmetry.space_group_name_H-M   'P 1'
#
loop_
_entity.id
_entity.type
_entity.pdbx_description
1 polymer ?
#
loop_
_entity_poly.entity_id
_entity_poly.type
_entity_poly.pdbx_seq_one_letter_code
_entity_poly.pdbx_strand_id
1 'polypeptide(L)'
;MERAPTVGRAFFPLDEELALLPGTLAPRQQSHLVQLGSWMPFRHASRMLRELLAVHVSPETARRLCEDVGHQVEEQQTAEAHQPWKEEDDGREKAFCKNLSHTR
;
A
#
# COMPACT_ATOMS: atom_id res chain seq x y z
N MET A 1 15.45 -32.82 -29.48
CA MET A 1 15.36 -31.64 -28.60
C MET A 1 14.82 -32.11 -27.27
N GLU A 2 15.72 -32.34 -26.31
CA GLU A 2 15.37 -32.84 -24.98
C GLU A 2 14.79 -31.69 -24.14
N ARG A 3 13.64 -31.93 -23.52
CA ARG A 3 12.89 -30.91 -22.77
C ARG A 3 13.62 -30.63 -21.46
N ALA A 4 13.87 -29.36 -21.16
CA ALA A 4 14.51 -28.96 -19.90
C ALA A 4 13.71 -29.50 -18.69
N PRO A 5 14.40 -30.01 -17.64
CA PRO A 5 13.72 -30.55 -16.46
C PRO A 5 12.96 -29.46 -15.71
N THR A 6 11.82 -29.83 -15.12
CA THR A 6 10.95 -28.94 -14.35
C THR A 6 11.68 -28.55 -13.05
N VAL A 7 12.31 -27.39 -13.02
CA VAL A 7 12.87 -26.82 -11.79
C VAL A 7 11.72 -26.37 -10.89
N GLY A 8 11.67 -26.89 -9.66
CA GLY A 8 10.71 -26.44 -8.66
C GLY A 8 10.93 -24.97 -8.32
N ARG A 9 9.84 -24.24 -8.07
CA ARG A 9 9.90 -22.85 -7.60
C ARG A 9 10.43 -22.83 -6.16
N ALA A 10 11.74 -22.67 -6.01
CA ALA A 10 12.38 -22.49 -4.71
C ALA A 10 12.36 -21.00 -4.35
N PHE A 11 11.93 -20.69 -3.12
CA PHE A 11 12.10 -19.36 -2.52
C PHE A 11 13.44 -19.35 -1.77
N PHE A 12 14.24 -18.31 -1.98
CA PHE A 12 15.50 -18.13 -1.29
C PHE A 12 15.28 -17.41 0.06
N PRO A 13 16.13 -17.63 1.08
CA PRO A 13 16.04 -16.90 2.35
C PRO A 13 16.07 -15.37 2.17
N LEU A 14 16.80 -14.90 1.15
CA LEU A 14 16.83 -13.49 0.76
C LEU A 14 15.45 -12.99 0.26
N ASP A 15 14.64 -13.87 -0.34
CA ASP A 15 13.29 -13.53 -0.80
C ASP A 15 12.35 -13.30 0.40
N GLU A 16 12.53 -14.05 1.49
CA GLU A 16 11.80 -13.84 2.76
C GLU A 16 12.24 -12.54 3.44
N GLU A 17 13.56 -12.26 3.49
CA GLU A 17 14.10 -10.99 4.00
C GLU A 17 13.60 -9.78 3.20
N LEU A 18 13.45 -9.95 1.88
CA LEU A 18 12.91 -8.94 0.98
C LEU A 18 11.37 -8.93 0.93
N ALA A 19 10.71 -9.80 1.70
CA ALA A 19 9.27 -10.01 1.73
C ALA A 19 8.64 -10.16 0.32
N LEU A 20 9.32 -10.89 -0.56
CA LEU A 20 8.88 -11.10 -1.94
C LEU A 20 7.62 -11.98 -1.95
N LEU A 21 6.46 -11.34 -1.88
CA LEU A 21 5.16 -11.96 -2.12
C LEU A 21 5.11 -12.58 -3.52
N PRO A 22 4.32 -13.65 -3.74
CA PRO A 22 4.10 -14.18 -5.08
C PRO A 22 3.52 -13.09 -5.98
N GLY A 23 4.34 -12.59 -6.90
CA GLY A 23 4.01 -11.46 -7.75
C GLY A 23 5.08 -11.26 -8.83
N THR A 24 4.76 -10.44 -9.84
CA THR A 24 5.68 -10.14 -10.94
C THR A 24 6.71 -9.07 -10.55
N LEU A 25 6.50 -8.36 -9.42
CA LEU A 25 7.33 -7.28 -8.91
C LEU A 25 7.66 -7.50 -7.43
N ALA A 26 8.87 -7.12 -7.03
CA ALA A 26 9.21 -7.00 -5.62
C ALA A 26 8.38 -5.89 -4.95
N PRO A 27 8.07 -5.98 -3.64
CA PRO A 27 7.21 -5.01 -2.96
C PRO A 27 7.67 -3.56 -3.14
N ARG A 28 8.98 -3.29 -3.02
CA ARG A 28 9.52 -1.93 -3.26
C ARG A 28 9.34 -1.46 -4.70
N GLN A 29 9.47 -2.34 -5.68
CA GLN A 29 9.27 -2.00 -7.09
C GLN A 29 7.79 -1.66 -7.35
N GLN A 30 6.86 -2.37 -6.69
CA GLN A 30 5.44 -2.05 -6.73
C GLN A 30 5.15 -0.69 -6.09
N SER A 31 5.73 -0.39 -4.92
CA SER A 31 5.62 0.94 -4.30
C SER A 31 6.13 2.05 -5.21
N HIS A 32 7.30 1.88 -5.84
CA HIS A 32 7.81 2.84 -6.81
C HIS A 32 6.89 3.01 -8.01
N LEU A 33 6.33 1.92 -8.53
CA LEU A 33 5.41 1.96 -9.66
C LEU A 33 4.12 2.73 -9.31
N VAL A 34 3.54 2.47 -8.14
CA VAL A 34 2.34 3.19 -7.66
C VAL A 34 2.64 4.66 -7.42
N GLN A 35 3.77 4.97 -6.79
CA GLN A 35 4.20 6.35 -6.56
C GLN A 35 4.41 7.11 -7.88
N LEU A 36 4.96 6.48 -8.91
CA LEU A 36 5.09 7.09 -10.22
C LEU A 36 3.72 7.24 -10.88
N GLY A 37 2.91 6.18 -10.88
CA GLY A 37 1.59 6.15 -11.50
C GLY A 37 0.55 7.08 -10.88
N SER A 38 0.75 7.55 -9.65
CA SER A 38 -0.18 8.47 -8.98
C SER A 38 -0.17 9.90 -9.55
N TRP A 39 0.93 10.32 -10.20
CA TRP A 39 1.07 11.68 -10.72
C TRP A 39 1.46 11.75 -12.20
N MET A 40 1.71 10.61 -12.86
CA MET A 40 2.06 10.59 -14.29
C MET A 40 1.32 9.49 -15.06
N PRO A 41 1.21 9.63 -16.39
CA PRO A 41 0.66 8.58 -17.23
C PRO A 41 1.40 7.24 -17.07
N PHE A 42 0.68 6.12 -17.05
CA PHE A 42 1.26 4.77 -16.83
C PHE A 42 2.33 4.38 -17.85
N ARG A 43 2.26 4.90 -19.07
CA ARG A 43 3.32 4.75 -20.08
C ARG A 43 4.65 5.37 -19.64
N HIS A 44 4.59 6.52 -18.98
CA HIS A 44 5.78 7.19 -18.45
C HIS A 44 6.26 6.50 -17.17
N ALA A 45 5.35 6.08 -16.29
CA ALA A 45 5.70 5.34 -15.08
C ALA A 45 6.42 4.03 -15.40
N SER A 46 5.91 3.24 -16.36
CA SER A 46 6.54 1.99 -16.79
C SER A 46 7.91 2.22 -17.46
N ARG A 47 8.05 3.30 -18.23
CA ARG A 47 9.34 3.70 -18.80
C ARG A 47 10.34 4.06 -17.70
N MET A 48 9.94 4.87 -16.72
CA MET A 48 10.83 5.27 -15.62
C MET A 48 11.24 4.08 -14.76
N LEU A 49 10.34 3.14 -14.50
CA LEU A 49 10.67 1.91 -13.78
C LEU A 49 11.74 1.08 -14.50
N ARG A 50 11.65 1.02 -15.84
CA ARG A 50 12.66 0.38 -16.67
C ARG A 50 14.00 1.11 -16.64
N GLU A 51 13.99 2.43 -16.73
CA GLU A 51 15.22 3.24 -16.78
C GLU A 51 15.97 3.25 -15.44
N LEU A 52 15.24 3.28 -14.32
CA LEU A 52 15.84 3.38 -12.98
C LEU A 52 16.16 2.01 -12.36
N LEU A 53 15.31 1.01 -12.59
CA LEU A 53 15.38 -0.29 -11.90
C LEU A 53 15.62 -1.47 -12.85
N ALA A 54 15.76 -1.22 -14.16
CA ALA A 54 15.84 -2.26 -15.20
C ALA A 54 14.65 -3.23 -15.22
N VAL A 55 13.50 -2.81 -14.68
CA VAL A 55 12.28 -3.64 -14.62
C VAL A 55 11.36 -3.32 -15.79
N HIS A 56 11.01 -4.33 -16.58
CA HIS A 56 10.11 -4.17 -17.72
C HIS A 56 8.68 -4.55 -17.35
N VAL A 57 7.78 -3.56 -17.32
CA VAL A 57 6.33 -3.75 -17.18
C VAL A 57 5.61 -3.08 -18.33
N SER A 58 4.53 -3.70 -18.82
CA SER A 58 3.68 -3.05 -19.82
C SER A 58 2.87 -1.91 -19.18
N PRO A 59 2.47 -0.87 -19.93
CA PRO A 59 1.59 0.18 -19.41
C PRO A 59 0.26 -0.37 -18.85
N GLU A 60 -0.31 -1.41 -19.48
CA GLU A 60 -1.54 -2.05 -19.00
C GLU A 60 -1.33 -2.80 -17.68
N THR A 61 -0.19 -3.47 -17.53
CA THR A 61 0.20 -4.12 -16.27
C THR A 61 0.39 -3.08 -15.17
N ALA A 62 1.05 -1.96 -15.49
CA ALA A 62 1.23 -0.85 -14.56
C ALA A 62 -0.11 -0.28 -14.09
N ARG A 63 -1.05 -0.07 -15.02
CA ARG A 63 -2.41 0.39 -14.71
C ARG A 63 -3.12 -0.58 -13.76
N ARG A 64 -3.20 -1.87 -14.10
CA ARG A 64 -3.85 -2.90 -13.26
C ARG A 64 -3.28 -2.94 -11.84
N LEU A 65 -1.96 -2.95 -11.71
CA LEU A 65 -1.29 -2.98 -10.41
C LEU A 65 -1.56 -1.72 -9.58
N CYS A 66 -1.69 -0.56 -10.23
CA CYS A 66 -2.05 0.69 -9.54
C CYS A 66 -3.54 0.70 -9.15
N GLU A 67 -4.43 0.19 -10.00
CA GLU A 67 -5.87 0.04 -9.72
C GLU A 67 -6.10 -0.92 -8.52
N ASP A 68 -5.42 -2.05 -8.47
CA ASP A 68 -5.51 -3.01 -7.36
C ASP A 68 -5.10 -2.36 -6.03
N VAL A 69 -4.02 -1.57 -6.03
CA VAL A 69 -3.57 -0.83 -4.85
C VAL A 69 -4.54 0.31 -4.51
N GLY A 70 -5.07 1.00 -5.52
CA GLY A 70 -6.09 2.03 -5.34
C GLY A 70 -7.33 1.48 -4.65
N HIS A 71 -7.82 0.33 -5.09
CA HIS A 71 -8.96 -0.36 -4.47
C HIS A 71 -8.71 -0.65 -2.98
N GLN A 72 -7.54 -1.17 -2.62
CA GLN A 72 -7.18 -1.44 -1.23
C GLN A 72 -7.15 -0.15 -0.38
N VAL A 73 -6.65 0.95 -0.95
CA VAL A 73 -6.63 2.25 -0.27
C VAL A 73 -8.06 2.80 -0.11
N GLU A 74 -8.90 2.69 -1.13
CA GLU A 74 -10.31 3.09 -1.08
C GLU A 74 -11.09 2.32 -0.01
N GLU A 75 -10.88 1.00 0.10
CA GLU A 75 -11.50 0.17 1.14
C GLU A 75 -11.11 0.65 2.55
N GLN A 76 -9.82 0.94 2.76
CA GLN A 76 -9.32 1.45 4.04
C GLN A 76 -9.89 2.82 4.38
N GLN A 77 -9.88 3.74 3.42
CA GLN A 77 -10.40 5.09 3.58
C GLN A 77 -11.92 5.09 3.84
N THR A 78 -12.65 4.21 3.17
CA THR A 78 -14.10 4.04 3.38
C THR A 78 -14.36 3.52 4.80
N ALA A 79 -13.59 2.54 5.27
CA ALA A 79 -13.71 2.02 6.63
C ALA A 79 -13.39 3.09 7.70
N GLU A 80 -12.38 3.94 7.46
CA GLU A 80 -12.01 5.05 8.34
C GLU A 80 -13.11 6.13 8.36
N ALA A 81 -13.66 6.50 7.21
CA ALA A 81 -14.75 7.47 7.10
C ALA A 81 -16.04 7.01 7.80
N HIS A 82 -16.26 5.70 7.89
CA HIS A 82 -17.38 5.12 8.64
C HIS A 82 -17.13 5.03 10.15
N GLN A 83 -15.92 5.34 10.64
CA GLN A 83 -15.71 5.42 12.07
C GLN A 83 -16.46 6.63 12.63
N PRO A 84 -17.33 6.43 13.63
CA PRO A 84 -17.98 7.55 14.28
C PRO A 84 -16.90 8.45 14.87
N TRP A 85 -16.99 9.76 14.57
CA TRP A 85 -16.14 10.78 15.16
C TRP A 85 -16.10 10.54 16.67
N LYS A 86 -14.93 10.17 17.19
CA LYS A 86 -14.74 10.11 18.62
C LYS A 86 -14.74 11.56 19.09
N GLU A 87 -15.83 12.00 19.69
CA GLU A 87 -15.79 13.17 20.56
C GLU A 87 -14.70 12.88 21.60
N GLU A 88 -13.59 13.60 21.50
CA GLU A 88 -12.65 13.70 22.61
C GLU A 88 -13.44 14.36 23.73
N ASP A 89 -13.94 13.53 24.65
CA ASP A 89 -14.58 13.93 25.89
C ASP A 89 -13.60 14.88 26.60
N ASP A 90 -13.77 16.19 26.39
CA ASP A 90 -12.97 17.25 27.02
C ASP A 90 -13.23 17.16 28.52
N GLY A 91 -12.43 16.32 29.17
CA GLY A 91 -12.50 16.03 30.61
C GLY A 91 -12.34 17.26 31.50
N ARG A 92 -12.15 18.44 30.92
CA ARG A 92 -12.20 19.74 31.59
C ARG A 92 -13.60 20.12 32.04
N GLU A 93 -14.66 19.76 31.32
CA GLU A 93 -16.03 20.15 31.70
C GLU A 93 -16.55 19.31 32.90
N LYS A 94 -16.17 18.03 32.96
CA LYS A 94 -16.52 17.14 34.09
C LYS A 94 -15.79 17.50 35.39
N ALA A 95 -14.58 18.07 35.29
CA ALA A 95 -13.83 18.53 36.45
C ALA A 95 -14.42 19.82 37.05
N PHE A 96 -14.93 20.73 36.21
CA PHE A 96 -15.53 22.00 36.66
C PHE A 96 -16.83 21.79 37.47
N CYS A 97 -17.74 20.92 37.01
CA CYS A 97 -19.00 20.61 37.70
C CYS A 97 -18.80 19.87 39.04
N LYS A 98 -17.71 19.10 39.17
CA LYS A 98 -17.42 18.35 40.39
C LYS A 98 -16.87 19.24 41.51
N ASN A 99 -16.18 20.32 41.15
CA ASN A 99 -15.64 21.28 42.11
C ASN A 99 -16.71 22.28 42.60
N LEU A 100 -17.71 22.61 41.78
CA LEU A 100 -18.83 23.49 42.19
C LEU A 100 -19.77 22.82 43.22
N SER A 101 -19.85 21.48 43.21
CA SER A 101 -20.74 20.71 44.09
C SER A 101 -20.15 20.41 45.49
N HIS A 102 -18.85 20.72 45.71
CA HIS A 102 -18.19 20.55 47.02
C HIS A 102 -18.10 21.84 47.84
N THR A 103 -18.60 22.97 47.35
CA THR A 103 -18.59 24.28 48.06
C THR A 103 -19.94 24.60 48.68
N ARG A 104 -20.57 23.63 49.35
CA ARG A 104 -21.75 23.87 50.19
C ARG A 104 -21.62 23.19 51.54
#